data_AF-A0A1H5DF45-F1
#
_entry.id   AF-A0A1H5DF45-F1
#
_cell.length_a   1.000
_cell.length_b   1.000
_cell.length_c   1.000
_cell.angle_alpha   90.00
_cell.angle_beta   90.00
_cell.angle_gamma   90.00
#
_symmetry.space_group_name_H-M   'P 1'
#
loop_
_entity.id
_entity.type
_entity.pdbx_description
1 polymer ?
#
loop_
_entity_poly.entity_id
_entity_poly.type
_entity_poly.pdbx_seq_one_letter_code
_entity_poly.pdbx_strand_id
1 'polypeptide(L)'
;MDCVMRKLLLVIIGLALLGFGGYRQFAGAGVSAADQARCEAQVRAQSGDDAEALALLLPKCGDAGMVAMMDAQASGDDAQAAARRISQANQGDLTAHLVDWAMIGAGLVALAAAAAMNRRRA
;
A
#
# COMPACT_ATOMS: atom_id res chain seq x y z
N MET A 1 25.09 16.46 23.56
CA MET A 1 23.69 16.51 23.08
C MET A 1 22.79 16.39 24.29
N ASP A 2 22.19 17.49 24.73
CA ASP A 2 21.50 17.51 26.02
C ASP A 2 20.20 16.73 25.97
N CYS A 3 19.79 16.18 27.10
CA CYS A 3 18.68 15.23 27.15
C CYS A 3 17.31 15.86 26.76
N VAL A 4 17.19 17.20 26.76
CA VAL A 4 16.06 17.94 26.14
C VAL A 4 16.09 17.83 24.60
N MET A 5 17.25 18.08 23.98
CA MET A 5 17.42 18.01 22.53
C MET A 5 17.20 16.59 21.99
N ARG A 6 17.68 15.57 22.72
CA ARG A 6 17.43 14.16 22.38
C ARG A 6 15.96 13.77 22.46
N LYS A 7 15.21 14.32 23.42
CA LYS A 7 13.77 14.12 23.54
C LYS A 7 13.01 14.77 22.38
N LEU A 8 13.32 16.02 22.06
CA LEU A 8 12.69 16.74 20.94
C LEU A 8 12.90 16.00 19.62
N LEU A 9 14.13 15.52 19.38
CA LEU A 9 14.42 14.70 18.19
C LEU A 9 13.57 13.43 18.13
N LEU A 10 13.45 12.68 19.24
CA LEU A 10 12.63 11.46 19.27
C LEU A 10 11.14 11.74 19.04
N VAL A 11 10.62 12.85 19.56
CA VAL A 11 9.22 13.25 19.32
C VAL A 11 9.00 13.62 17.86
N ILE A 12 9.88 14.44 17.29
CA ILE A 12 9.78 14.86 15.89
C ILE A 12 9.86 13.65 14.94
N ILE A 13 10.86 12.78 15.16
CA ILE A 13 11.03 11.54 14.38
C ILE A 13 9.81 10.63 14.55
N GLY A 14 9.34 10.46 15.79
CA GLY A 14 8.18 9.63 16.10
C GLY A 14 6.92 10.09 15.37
N LEU A 15 6.62 11.39 15.42
CA LEU A 15 5.47 11.97 14.72
C LEU A 15 5.62 11.90 13.19
N ALA A 16 6.82 12.16 12.66
CA ALA A 16 7.06 12.08 11.22
C ALA A 16 6.87 10.66 10.69
N LEU A 17 7.44 9.65 11.36
CA LEU A 17 7.31 8.25 10.96
C LEU A 17 5.88 7.74 11.07
N LEU A 18 5.19 8.08 12.16
CA LEU A 18 3.81 7.64 12.40
C LEU A 18 2.83 8.33 11.45
N GLY A 19 3.01 9.63 11.23
CA GLY A 19 2.20 10.41 10.28
C GLY A 19 2.40 9.94 8.84
N PHE A 20 3.64 9.79 8.39
CA PHE A 20 3.93 9.38 7.02
C PHE A 20 3.57 7.91 6.76
N GLY A 21 3.93 6.99 7.65
CA GLY A 21 3.58 5.58 7.54
C GLY A 21 2.06 5.34 7.61
N GLY A 22 1.37 6.06 8.51
CA GLY A 22 -0.09 6.03 8.58
C GLY A 22 -0.74 6.59 7.31
N TYR A 23 -0.27 7.73 6.81
CA TYR A 23 -0.78 8.30 5.55
C TYR A 23 -0.65 7.32 4.39
N ARG A 24 0.51 6.68 4.22
CA ARG A 24 0.71 5.70 3.15
C ARG A 24 -0.17 4.47 3.31
N GLN A 25 -0.25 3.91 4.51
CA GLN A 25 -1.04 2.71 4.80
C GLN A 25 -2.54 2.93 4.57
N PHE A 26 -3.08 4.11 4.93
CA PHE A 26 -4.52 4.35 4.93
C PHE A 26 -5.01 5.21 3.75
N ALA A 27 -4.13 5.96 3.07
CA ALA A 27 -4.49 6.83 1.96
C ALA A 27 -3.78 6.49 0.63
N GLY A 28 -2.76 5.64 0.63
CA GLY A 28 -1.96 5.31 -0.56
C GLY A 28 -2.08 3.87 -1.07
N ALA A 29 -2.85 3.00 -0.39
CA ALA A 29 -2.91 1.56 -0.66
C ALA A 29 -3.89 1.18 -1.79
N GLY A 30 -3.81 1.87 -2.94
CA GLY A 30 -4.68 1.61 -4.08
C GLY A 30 -3.93 1.67 -5.41
N VAL A 31 -4.48 0.99 -6.42
CA VAL A 31 -4.01 1.08 -7.81
C VAL A 31 -4.22 2.51 -8.34
N SER A 32 -3.36 2.98 -9.23
CA SER A 32 -3.52 4.32 -9.81
C SER A 32 -4.85 4.44 -10.56
N ALA A 33 -5.45 5.63 -10.58
CA ALA A 33 -6.71 5.85 -11.30
C ALA A 33 -6.61 5.51 -12.80
N ALA A 34 -5.43 5.70 -13.40
CA ALA A 34 -5.17 5.34 -14.80
C ALA A 34 -5.20 3.81 -15.00
N ASP A 35 -4.54 3.07 -14.11
CA ASP A 35 -4.48 1.61 -14.17
C ASP A 35 -5.84 0.98 -13.88
N GLN A 36 -6.58 1.52 -12.90
CA GLN A 36 -7.95 1.12 -12.61
C GLN A 36 -8.85 1.33 -13.83
N ALA A 37 -8.82 2.51 -14.45
CA ALA A 37 -9.62 2.81 -15.63
C ALA A 37 -9.30 1.88 -16.82
N ARG A 38 -8.01 1.52 -17.01
CA ARG A 38 -7.62 0.54 -18.02
C ARG A 38 -8.18 -0.86 -17.73
N CYS A 39 -8.07 -1.32 -16.49
CA CYS A 39 -8.65 -2.61 -16.08
C CYS A 39 -10.16 -2.63 -16.30
N GLU A 40 -10.88 -1.59 -15.89
CA GLU A 40 -12.33 -1.53 -16.08
C GLU A 40 -12.72 -1.54 -17.57
N ALA A 41 -11.94 -0.87 -18.43
CA ALA A 41 -12.15 -0.93 -19.87
C ALA A 41 -11.94 -2.35 -20.44
N GLN A 42 -10.91 -3.06 -19.98
CA GLN A 42 -10.65 -4.45 -20.37
C GLN A 42 -11.73 -5.41 -19.87
N VAL A 43 -12.21 -5.24 -18.64
CA VAL A 43 -13.32 -6.02 -18.08
C VAL A 43 -14.60 -5.80 -18.89
N ARG A 44 -14.94 -4.54 -19.21
CA ARG A 44 -16.10 -4.24 -20.07
C ARG A 44 -15.95 -4.85 -21.46
N ALA A 45 -14.75 -4.83 -22.04
CA ALA A 45 -14.49 -5.42 -23.35
C ALA A 45 -14.63 -6.96 -23.35
N GLN A 46 -14.24 -7.64 -22.27
CA GLN A 46 -14.36 -9.10 -22.18
C GLN A 46 -15.75 -9.58 -21.79
N SER A 47 -16.38 -8.93 -20.81
CA SER A 47 -17.67 -9.35 -20.27
C SER A 47 -18.87 -8.88 -21.12
N GLY A 48 -18.66 -7.92 -22.02
CA GLY A 48 -19.73 -7.35 -22.84
C GLY A 48 -20.85 -6.78 -21.97
N ASP A 49 -22.09 -7.16 -22.26
CA ASP A 49 -23.29 -6.74 -21.52
C ASP A 49 -23.69 -7.69 -20.38
N ASP A 50 -22.83 -8.63 -20.00
CA ASP A 50 -23.09 -9.50 -18.84
C ASP A 50 -23.03 -8.68 -17.55
N ALA A 51 -24.19 -8.23 -17.10
CA ALA A 51 -24.35 -7.40 -15.91
C ALA A 51 -23.84 -8.08 -14.63
N GLU A 52 -23.91 -9.41 -14.55
CA GLU A 52 -23.45 -10.16 -13.38
C GLU A 52 -21.91 -10.20 -13.35
N ALA A 53 -21.29 -10.47 -14.50
CA ALA A 53 -19.83 -10.43 -14.61
C ALA A 53 -19.27 -9.02 -14.35
N LEU A 54 -19.90 -7.97 -14.89
CA LEU A 54 -19.50 -6.58 -14.65
C LEU A 54 -19.62 -6.20 -13.17
N ALA A 55 -20.73 -6.57 -12.51
CA ALA A 55 -20.94 -6.28 -11.09
C ALA A 55 -19.90 -6.98 -10.21
N LEU A 56 -19.44 -8.17 -10.60
CA LEU A 56 -18.45 -8.93 -9.86
C LEU A 56 -17.02 -8.43 -10.09
N LEU A 57 -16.67 -8.10 -11.34
CA LEU A 57 -15.29 -7.86 -11.76
C LEU A 57 -14.87 -6.39 -11.71
N LEU A 58 -15.78 -5.43 -11.97
CA LEU A 58 -15.43 -4.00 -11.92
C LEU A 58 -14.89 -3.56 -10.54
N PRO A 59 -15.46 -3.97 -9.40
CA PRO A 59 -14.91 -3.62 -8.09
C PRO A 59 -13.50 -4.17 -7.85
N LYS A 60 -13.12 -5.25 -8.55
CA LYS A 60 -11.81 -5.90 -8.41
C LYS A 60 -10.69 -5.13 -9.10
N CYS A 61 -10.99 -4.20 -10.01
CA CYS A 61 -9.97 -3.36 -10.65
C CYS A 61 -9.25 -2.41 -9.68
N GLY A 62 -9.70 -2.30 -8.42
CA GLY A 62 -8.95 -1.66 -7.34
C GLY A 62 -7.78 -2.49 -6.80
N ASP A 63 -7.68 -3.77 -7.17
CA ASP A 63 -6.63 -4.69 -6.73
C ASP A 63 -5.50 -4.78 -7.78
N ALA A 64 -4.25 -4.59 -7.37
CA ALA A 64 -3.09 -4.62 -8.28
C ALA A 64 -2.95 -5.97 -9.02
N GLY A 65 -3.27 -7.07 -8.34
CA GLY A 65 -3.28 -8.40 -8.94
C GLY A 65 -4.34 -8.57 -10.04
N MET A 66 -5.51 -7.94 -9.90
CA MET A 66 -6.57 -7.97 -10.91
C MET A 66 -6.15 -7.19 -12.15
N VAL A 67 -5.58 -5.99 -11.97
CA VAL A 67 -5.06 -5.19 -13.08
C VAL A 67 -3.99 -5.97 -13.84
N ALA A 68 -3.03 -6.57 -13.14
CA ALA A 68 -1.99 -7.40 -13.76
C ALA A 68 -2.55 -8.63 -14.50
N MET A 69 -3.62 -9.24 -13.96
CA MET A 69 -4.29 -10.37 -14.60
C MET A 69 -4.99 -9.96 -15.90
N MET A 70 -5.72 -8.84 -15.89
CA MET A 70 -6.41 -8.33 -17.07
C MET A 70 -5.42 -7.86 -18.15
N ASP A 71 -4.33 -7.19 -17.76
CA ASP A 71 -3.27 -6.78 -18.68
C ASP A 71 -2.58 -8.00 -19.32
N ALA A 72 -2.34 -9.06 -18.55
CA ALA A 72 -1.76 -10.31 -19.06
C ALA A 72 -2.70 -11.00 -20.06
N GLN A 73 -3.99 -11.06 -19.76
CA GLN A 73 -4.98 -11.61 -20.69
C GLN A 73 -5.09 -10.78 -21.98
N ALA A 74 -5.12 -9.46 -21.88
CA ALA A 74 -5.16 -8.55 -23.03
C ALA A 74 -3.89 -8.67 -23.90
N SER A 75 -2.74 -8.96 -23.29
CA SER A 75 -1.47 -9.15 -23.99
C SER A 75 -1.29 -10.54 -24.59
N GLY A 76 -2.18 -11.50 -24.26
CA GLY A 76 -2.05 -12.90 -24.67
C GLY A 76 -0.86 -13.60 -24.01
N ASP A 77 -0.47 -13.16 -22.81
CA ASP A 77 0.65 -13.74 -22.06
C ASP A 77 0.38 -15.23 -21.74
N ASP A 78 1.42 -16.05 -21.81
CA ASP A 78 1.34 -17.42 -21.32
C ASP A 78 1.12 -17.46 -19.79
N ALA A 79 0.67 -18.61 -19.28
CA ALA A 79 0.35 -18.77 -17.86
C ALA A 79 1.54 -18.44 -16.93
N GLN A 80 2.78 -18.69 -17.37
CA GLN A 80 3.98 -18.45 -16.57
C GLN A 80 4.37 -16.96 -16.58
N ALA A 81 4.17 -16.26 -17.69
CA ALA A 81 4.34 -14.82 -17.81
C ALA A 81 3.28 -14.07 -16.99
N ALA A 82 2.01 -14.47 -17.11
CA ALA A 82 0.90 -13.94 -16.33
C ALA A 82 1.14 -14.12 -14.82
N ALA A 83 1.51 -15.33 -14.38
CA ALA A 83 1.82 -15.60 -12.98
C ALA A 83 2.97 -14.73 -12.43
N ARG A 84 4.01 -14.50 -13.25
CA ARG A 84 5.12 -13.60 -12.89
C ARG A 84 4.66 -12.15 -12.73
N ARG A 85 3.83 -11.62 -13.64
CA ARG A 85 3.29 -10.25 -13.50
C ARG A 85 2.39 -10.09 -12.27
N ILE A 86 1.48 -11.04 -12.05
CA ILE A 86 0.56 -11.02 -10.89
C ILE A 86 1.35 -11.09 -9.58
N SER A 87 2.31 -12.01 -9.48
CA SER A 87 3.16 -12.14 -8.28
C SER A 87 4.01 -10.90 -8.02
N GLN A 88 4.54 -10.25 -9.06
CA GLN A 88 5.28 -8.99 -8.91
C GLN A 88 4.39 -7.85 -8.42
N ALA A 89 3.18 -7.71 -8.97
CA ALA A 89 2.22 -6.69 -8.53
C ALA A 89 1.88 -6.87 -7.04
N ASN A 90 1.60 -8.10 -6.60
CA ASN A 90 1.31 -8.41 -5.20
C ASN A 90 2.53 -8.26 -4.28
N GLN A 91 3.74 -8.59 -4.72
CA GLN A 91 4.96 -8.39 -3.93
C GLN A 91 5.28 -6.91 -3.73
N GLY A 92 5.06 -6.08 -4.75
CA GLY A 92 5.18 -4.62 -4.62
C GLY A 92 4.26 -4.07 -3.54
N ASP A 93 3.02 -4.57 -3.51
CA ASP A 93 2.02 -4.18 -2.52
C ASP A 93 2.38 -4.68 -1.10
N LEU A 94 2.75 -5.96 -0.97
CA LEU A 94 3.18 -6.55 0.32
C LEU A 94 4.41 -5.85 0.91
N THR A 95 5.41 -5.53 0.07
CA THR A 95 6.62 -4.84 0.54
C THR A 95 6.32 -3.41 0.95
N ALA A 96 5.46 -2.69 0.22
CA ALA A 96 4.99 -1.37 0.60
C ALA A 96 4.27 -1.40 1.96
N HIS A 97 3.36 -2.34 2.17
CA HIS A 97 2.67 -2.53 3.45
C HIS A 97 3.61 -2.85 4.61
N LEU A 98 4.60 -3.73 4.40
CA LEU A 98 5.60 -4.03 5.43
C LEU A 98 6.42 -2.80 5.83
N VAL A 99 6.81 -1.99 4.85
CA VAL A 99 7.53 -0.73 5.11
C VAL A 99 6.64 0.24 5.88
N ASP A 100 5.38 0.40 5.49
CA ASP A 100 4.45 1.31 6.15
C ASP A 100 4.22 0.89 7.62
N TRP A 101 4.01 -0.41 7.89
CA TRP A 101 3.91 -0.95 9.25
C TRP A 101 5.21 -0.79 10.06
N ALA A 102 6.38 -0.99 9.43
CA ALA A 102 7.66 -0.77 10.09
C ALA A 102 7.85 0.70 10.49
N MET A 103 7.43 1.65 9.64
CA MET A 103 7.46 3.08 9.95
C MET A 103 6.51 3.43 11.10
N ILE A 104 5.28 2.93 11.09
CA ILE A 104 4.31 3.13 12.18
C ILE A 104 4.87 2.58 13.50
N GLY A 105 5.40 1.34 13.48
CA GLY A 105 5.99 0.70 14.66
C GLY A 105 7.20 1.47 15.20
N ALA A 106 8.12 1.89 14.33
CA ALA A 106 9.27 2.71 14.71
C ALA A 106 8.84 4.06 15.31
N GLY A 107 7.80 4.68 14.75
CA GLY A 107 7.22 5.92 15.27
C GLY A 107 6.69 5.76 16.70
N LEU A 108 5.94 4.68 16.96
CA LEU A 108 5.42 4.36 18.30
C LEU A 108 6.54 4.12 19.32
N VAL A 109 7.57 3.35 18.96
CA VAL A 109 8.73 3.10 19.83
C VAL A 109 9.47 4.40 20.16
N ALA A 110 9.67 5.29 19.18
CA ALA A 110 10.31 6.58 19.40
C ALA A 110 9.53 7.47 20.37
N LEU A 111 8.19 7.53 20.23
CA LEU A 111 7.31 8.26 21.15
C LEU A 111 7.31 7.66 22.56
N ALA A 112 7.26 6.33 22.68
CA ALA A 112 7.34 5.64 23.97
C ALA A 112 8.69 5.91 24.68
N ALA A 113 9.81 5.89 23.93
CA ALA A 113 11.12 6.23 24.46
C ALA A 113 11.19 7.68 24.95
N ALA A 114 10.64 8.63 24.19
CA ALA A 114 10.56 10.03 24.61
C ALA A 114 9.71 10.22 25.88
N ALA A 115 8.59 9.50 26.00
CA ALA A 115 7.74 9.52 27.18
C ALA A 115 8.43 8.92 28.42
N ALA A 116 9.13 7.80 28.25
CA ALA A 116 9.91 7.16 29.32
C ALA A 116 11.03 8.08 29.84
N MET A 117 11.72 8.81 28.94
CA MET A 117 12.71 9.83 29.32
C MET A 117 12.11 10.99 30.13
N ASN A 118 10.83 11.33 29.88
CA ASN A 118 10.12 12.35 30.64
C ASN A 118 9.80 11.88 32.07
N ARG A 119 9.43 10.60 32.23
CA ARG A 119 9.12 10.00 33.54
C ARG A 119 10.35 9.77 34.41
N ARG A 120 11.55 9.63 33.83
CA ARG A 120 12.81 9.50 34.58
C ARG A 120 13.36 10.85 35.07
N ARG A 121 12.76 11.96 34.65
CA ARG A 121 13.13 13.32 35.04
C ARG A 121 12.15 13.97 36.03
N ALA A 122 10.97 13.38 36.19
CA ALA A 122 9.99 13.73 37.23
C ALA A 122 10.22 12.82 38.45
#